data_AF-A0A3Q9S6F5-F1
#
_entry.id   AF-A0A3Q9S6F5-F1
#
_cell.length_a   1.000
_cell.length_b   1.000
_cell.length_c   1.000
_cell.angle_alpha   90.00
_cell.angle_beta   90.00
_cell.angle_gamma   90.00
#
_symmetry.space_group_name_H-M   'P 1'
#
loop_
_entity.id
_entity.type
_entity.pdbx_description
1 polymer ?
#
loop_
_entity_poly.entity_id
_entity_poly.type
_entity_poly.pdbx_seq_one_letter_code
_entity_poly.pdbx_strand_id
1 'polypeptide(L)'
;MIDEAIKECYYNIYKNFYLNAGVMSCFIKSLVFTSVVNLENVDMENDLQSDMTKIKSVGNGEGLIILDIPGGRGIEYGYKYRDKYTIVPDFNMVCHDFGVVKSKPILRKLALFSNICLKNYDKYMIILDSNRYVDVEINSVNQYNNQYEIAEEDLPEVEMLNFLKIHSVLYVCDENIKEDAKEYLDYLKANNIGVNVSKLKEKRN
;
A
#
# COMPACT_ATOMS: atom_id res chain seq x y z
N MET A 1 -4.25 -21.81 21.54
CA MET A 1 -4.91 -21.80 20.22
C MET A 1 -4.62 -20.45 19.60
N ILE A 2 -4.28 -20.40 18.31
CA ILE A 2 -4.29 -19.13 17.58
C ILE A 2 -5.76 -18.80 17.34
N ASP A 3 -6.17 -17.56 17.60
CA ASP A 3 -7.57 -17.14 17.49
C ASP A 3 -8.05 -17.24 16.03
N GLU A 4 -9.01 -18.13 15.79
CA GLU A 4 -9.59 -18.36 14.46
C GLU A 4 -10.40 -17.15 13.99
N ALA A 5 -11.03 -16.40 14.90
CA ALA A 5 -11.78 -15.20 14.56
C ALA A 5 -10.88 -14.07 14.06
N ILE A 6 -9.65 -13.96 14.59
CA ILE A 6 -8.66 -13.00 14.07
C ILE A 6 -8.23 -13.37 12.65
N LYS A 7 -7.95 -14.65 12.39
CA LYS A 7 -7.61 -15.13 11.04
C LYS A 7 -8.74 -14.86 10.05
N GLU A 8 -9.97 -15.17 10.43
CA GLU A 8 -11.16 -14.91 9.61
C GLU A 8 -11.33 -13.40 9.36
N CYS A 9 -11.10 -12.55 10.36
CA CYS A 9 -11.18 -11.10 10.19
C CYS A 9 -10.18 -10.57 9.15
N TYR A 10 -8.89 -10.91 9.25
CA TYR A 10 -7.89 -10.45 8.26
C TYR A 10 -8.11 -11.06 6.87
N TYR A 11 -8.62 -12.30 6.78
CA TYR A 11 -9.04 -12.89 5.50
C TYR A 11 -10.24 -12.15 4.89
N ASN A 12 -11.21 -11.73 5.71
CA ASN A 12 -12.34 -10.92 5.24
C ASN A 12 -11.89 -9.52 4.81
N ILE A 13 -10.92 -8.90 5.50
CA ILE A 13 -10.29 -7.64 5.07
C ILE A 13 -9.57 -7.83 3.72
N TYR A 14 -8.77 -8.89 3.54
CA TYR A 14 -8.17 -9.24 2.24
C TYR A 14 -9.22 -9.34 1.15
N LYS A 15 -10.27 -10.12 1.38
CA LYS A 15 -11.35 -10.36 0.42
C LYS A 15 -12.07 -9.06 0.04
N ASN A 16 -12.25 -8.15 0.99
CA ASN A 16 -12.81 -6.82 0.78
C ASN A 16 -11.91 -5.99 -0.18
N PHE A 17 -10.59 -5.97 0.03
CA PHE A 17 -9.64 -5.32 -0.88
C PHE A 17 -9.58 -5.99 -2.27
N TYR A 18 -9.52 -7.31 -2.31
CA TYR A 18 -9.49 -8.07 -3.57
C TYR A 18 -10.74 -7.80 -4.43
N LEU A 19 -11.92 -7.77 -3.80
CA LEU A 19 -13.18 -7.48 -4.48
C LEU A 19 -13.35 -5.99 -4.85
N ASN A 20 -12.85 -5.04 -4.04
CA ASN A 20 -12.96 -3.62 -4.39
C ASN A 20 -11.99 -3.22 -5.52
N ALA A 21 -10.83 -3.86 -5.61
CA ALA A 21 -9.83 -3.59 -6.64
C ALA A 21 -10.35 -3.83 -8.07
N GLY A 22 -11.29 -4.79 -8.24
CA GLY A 22 -11.91 -5.08 -9.53
C GLY A 22 -10.89 -5.47 -10.59
N VAL A 23 -10.76 -4.64 -11.63
CA VAL A 23 -9.74 -4.80 -12.69
C VAL A 23 -8.30 -4.76 -12.16
N MET A 24 -8.04 -4.07 -11.04
CA MET A 24 -6.73 -4.00 -10.38
C MET A 24 -6.48 -5.16 -9.39
N SER A 25 -7.36 -6.16 -9.31
CA SER A 25 -7.27 -7.24 -8.31
C SER A 25 -6.01 -8.11 -8.42
N CYS A 26 -5.35 -8.13 -9.58
CA CYS A 26 -4.04 -8.78 -9.78
C CYS A 26 -2.91 -8.17 -8.94
N PHE A 27 -3.00 -6.89 -8.56
CA PHE A 27 -2.02 -6.21 -7.71
C PHE A 27 -2.28 -6.41 -6.20
N ILE A 28 -3.39 -7.05 -5.81
CA ILE A 28 -3.70 -7.30 -4.39
C ILE A 28 -3.02 -8.58 -3.92
N LYS A 29 -1.92 -8.43 -3.18
CA LYS A 29 -1.15 -9.55 -2.64
C LYS A 29 -1.78 -10.07 -1.34
N SER A 30 -2.13 -11.35 -1.30
CA SER A 30 -2.77 -12.00 -0.13
C SER A 30 -1.83 -12.19 1.07
N LEU A 31 -0.51 -12.09 0.84
CA LEU A 31 0.52 -12.52 1.80
C LEU A 31 0.49 -11.70 3.09
N VAL A 32 0.37 -10.36 3.02
CA VAL A 32 0.27 -9.50 4.22
C VAL A 32 -0.91 -9.87 5.12
N PHE A 33 -2.05 -10.24 4.54
CA PHE A 33 -3.26 -10.57 5.30
C PHE A 33 -3.25 -12.01 5.84
N THR A 34 -2.74 -12.95 5.05
CA THR A 34 -2.62 -14.36 5.46
C THR A 34 -1.48 -14.57 6.46
N SER A 35 -0.47 -13.71 6.48
CA SER A 35 0.66 -13.79 7.41
C SER A 35 0.25 -13.75 8.88
N VAL A 36 -0.94 -13.20 9.23
CA VAL A 36 -1.46 -13.18 10.61
C VAL A 36 -1.51 -14.58 11.26
N VAL A 37 -1.58 -15.65 10.48
CA VAL A 37 -1.56 -17.04 10.99
C VAL A 37 -0.29 -17.41 11.74
N ASN A 38 0.80 -16.68 11.52
CA ASN A 38 2.12 -16.92 12.14
C ASN A 38 2.42 -15.98 13.32
N LEU A 39 1.47 -15.14 13.73
CA LEU A 39 1.66 -14.16 14.80
C LEU A 39 1.00 -14.57 16.11
N GLU A 40 1.79 -14.57 17.17
CA GLU A 40 1.29 -14.58 18.55
C GLU A 40 0.97 -13.16 19.03
N ASN A 41 -0.12 -13.04 19.81
CA ASN A 41 -0.55 -11.79 20.45
C ASN A 41 -0.75 -10.64 19.43
N VAL A 42 -1.66 -10.88 18.47
CA VAL A 42 -2.23 -9.83 17.61
C VAL A 42 -3.48 -9.31 18.31
N ASP A 43 -3.34 -8.27 19.13
CA ASP A 43 -4.51 -7.60 19.67
C ASP A 43 -5.20 -6.81 18.56
N MET A 44 -6.42 -7.22 18.23
CA MET A 44 -7.38 -6.42 17.48
C MET A 44 -7.87 -5.28 18.38
N GLU A 45 -7.14 -4.16 18.38
CA GLU A 45 -7.60 -2.92 19.00
C GLU A 45 -8.85 -2.43 18.24
N ASN A 46 -10.04 -2.85 18.68
CA ASN A 46 -11.32 -2.53 18.05
C ASN A 46 -11.64 -1.02 18.04
N ASP A 47 -10.95 -0.23 18.88
CA ASP A 47 -11.06 1.23 18.99
C ASP A 47 -9.93 1.99 18.28
N LEU A 48 -9.40 1.46 17.16
CA LEU A 48 -8.32 2.08 16.39
C LEU A 48 -8.76 3.36 15.66
N GLN A 49 -8.95 4.44 16.42
CA GLN A 49 -9.23 5.76 15.87
C GLN A 49 -7.94 6.41 15.37
N SER A 50 -7.81 6.54 14.05
CA SER A 50 -6.79 7.39 13.44
C SER A 50 -7.37 8.77 13.13
N ASP A 51 -6.68 9.80 13.58
CA ASP A 51 -7.05 11.20 13.38
C ASP A 51 -6.75 11.65 11.94
N MET A 52 -7.76 11.45 11.08
CA MET A 52 -7.74 11.79 9.65
C MET A 52 -7.44 13.27 9.36
N THR A 53 -7.54 14.16 10.36
CA THR A 53 -7.21 15.59 10.20
C THR A 53 -5.71 15.84 10.10
N LYS A 54 -4.88 14.98 10.73
CA LYS A 54 -3.41 15.05 10.67
C LYS A 54 -2.84 14.57 9.34
N ILE A 55 -3.57 13.72 8.62
CA ILE A 55 -3.18 13.21 7.29
C ILE A 55 -3.29 14.37 6.29
N LYS A 56 -2.18 14.76 5.65
CA LYS A 56 -2.20 15.82 4.63
C LYS A 56 -3.08 15.44 3.44
N SER A 57 -3.59 16.43 2.71
CA SER A 57 -4.29 16.18 1.45
C SER A 57 -3.29 15.77 0.35
N VAL A 58 -3.58 14.70 -0.38
CA VAL A 58 -2.87 14.27 -1.59
C VAL A 58 -3.81 14.26 -2.78
N GLY A 59 -3.43 14.95 -3.86
CA GLY A 59 -4.21 15.09 -5.09
C GLY A 59 -5.61 15.67 -4.88
N ASN A 60 -6.32 15.88 -6.00
CA ASN A 60 -7.78 15.87 -6.05
C ASN A 60 -8.23 15.90 -7.52
N GLY A 61 -8.37 14.72 -8.13
CA GLY A 61 -8.92 14.60 -9.48
C GLY A 61 -8.27 13.52 -10.34
N GLU A 62 -7.03 13.17 -10.02
CA GLU A 62 -6.17 12.24 -10.75
C GLU A 62 -6.79 10.83 -10.82
N GLY A 63 -6.65 10.17 -11.97
CA GLY A 63 -7.18 8.82 -12.21
C GLY A 63 -6.39 7.72 -11.50
N LEU A 64 -5.08 7.90 -11.33
CA LEU A 64 -4.22 7.05 -10.51
C LEU A 64 -3.33 7.88 -9.59
N ILE A 65 -3.35 7.52 -8.31
CA ILE A 65 -2.37 7.94 -7.30
C ILE A 65 -1.53 6.72 -6.92
N ILE A 66 -0.21 6.86 -6.92
CA ILE A 66 0.73 5.88 -6.37
C ILE A 66 1.32 6.48 -5.10
N LEU A 67 1.03 5.89 -3.95
CA LEU A 67 1.56 6.29 -2.65
C LEU A 67 2.76 5.39 -2.31
N ASP A 68 3.97 5.92 -2.41
CA ASP A 68 5.22 5.23 -2.04
C ASP A 68 5.78 5.84 -0.74
N ILE A 69 5.19 5.40 0.37
CA ILE A 69 5.40 5.91 1.73
C ILE A 69 5.35 4.76 2.74
N PRO A 70 5.73 4.94 4.02
CA PRO A 70 5.72 3.85 4.99
C PRO A 70 4.32 3.21 5.07
N GLY A 71 4.24 1.90 4.81
CA GLY A 71 3.00 1.22 4.41
C GLY A 71 1.85 1.39 5.41
N GLY A 72 2.14 1.42 6.71
CA GLY A 72 1.13 1.66 7.75
C GLY A 72 0.45 3.03 7.62
N ARG A 73 1.21 4.06 7.23
CA ARG A 73 0.67 5.40 6.93
C ARG A 73 -0.03 5.41 5.57
N GLY A 74 0.48 4.64 4.59
CA GLY A 74 -0.19 4.38 3.32
C GLY A 74 -1.62 3.86 3.50
N ILE A 75 -1.82 2.89 4.39
CA ILE A 75 -3.14 2.36 4.74
C ILE A 75 -4.06 3.41 5.40
N GLU A 76 -3.53 4.35 6.20
CA GLU A 76 -4.30 5.47 6.73
C GLU A 76 -4.75 6.45 5.63
N TYR A 77 -3.89 6.72 4.64
CA TYR A 77 -4.28 7.45 3.43
C TYR A 77 -5.38 6.69 2.68
N GLY A 78 -5.21 5.39 2.45
CA GLY A 78 -6.24 4.55 1.85
C GLY A 78 -7.58 4.67 2.58
N TYR A 79 -7.57 4.64 3.91
CA TYR A 79 -8.79 4.77 4.72
C TYR A 79 -9.41 6.16 4.58
N LYS A 80 -8.61 7.24 4.54
CA LYS A 80 -9.08 8.61 4.30
C LYS A 80 -9.74 8.80 2.93
N TYR A 81 -9.25 8.09 1.91
CA TYR A 81 -9.65 8.29 0.51
C TYR A 81 -10.59 7.20 -0.06
N ARG A 82 -10.94 6.19 0.76
CA ARG A 82 -11.81 5.04 0.41
C ARG A 82 -13.16 5.38 -0.24
N ASP A 83 -13.70 6.56 0.02
CA ASP A 83 -15.00 7.02 -0.52
C ASP A 83 -14.86 7.74 -1.89
N LYS A 84 -13.63 7.81 -2.43
CA LYS A 84 -13.26 8.50 -3.67
C LYS A 84 -12.40 7.67 -4.63
N TYR A 85 -11.67 6.68 -4.10
CA TYR A 85 -10.69 5.88 -4.82
C TYR A 85 -10.87 4.39 -4.50
N THR A 86 -10.71 3.56 -5.53
CA THR A 86 -10.39 2.14 -5.39
C THR A 86 -9.03 2.02 -4.72
N ILE A 87 -9.01 1.60 -3.46
CA ILE A 87 -7.77 1.41 -2.71
C ILE A 87 -7.14 0.07 -3.09
N VAL A 88 -5.87 0.09 -3.50
CA VAL A 88 -5.11 -1.07 -3.98
C VAL A 88 -3.82 -1.18 -3.16
N PRO A 89 -3.84 -1.84 -1.98
CA PRO A 89 -2.62 -2.13 -1.24
C PRO A 89 -1.80 -3.22 -1.97
N ASP A 90 -0.74 -2.79 -2.66
CA ASP A 90 0.24 -3.69 -3.26
C ASP A 90 1.45 -3.82 -2.34
N PHE A 91 1.41 -4.89 -1.55
CA PHE A 91 2.46 -5.22 -0.59
C PHE A 91 2.96 -6.64 -0.85
N ASN A 92 3.98 -6.79 -1.71
CA ASN A 92 4.72 -8.03 -1.96
C ASN A 92 5.59 -8.49 -0.75
N MET A 93 5.07 -8.36 0.47
CA MET A 93 5.80 -8.60 1.71
C MET A 93 5.31 -9.84 2.46
N VAL A 94 6.23 -10.49 3.17
CA VAL A 94 5.94 -11.38 4.32
C VAL A 94 5.49 -10.59 5.57
N CYS A 95 5.26 -9.27 5.42
CA CYS A 95 4.90 -8.26 6.45
C CYS A 95 6.10 -7.89 7.37
N HIS A 96 6.64 -6.66 7.26
CA HIS A 96 8.03 -6.35 7.62
C HIS A 96 8.35 -4.98 8.27
N ASP A 97 8.75 -4.98 9.54
CA ASP A 97 9.43 -3.93 10.30
C ASP A 97 10.90 -4.40 10.32
N PHE A 98 11.18 -5.37 11.20
CA PHE A 98 12.15 -6.45 11.02
C PHE A 98 11.50 -7.75 11.52
N GLY A 99 10.78 -8.44 10.62
CA GLY A 99 10.33 -9.83 10.74
C GLY A 99 11.37 -10.81 10.19
N VAL A 100 11.07 -11.99 9.63
CA VAL A 100 9.85 -12.85 9.52
C VAL A 100 8.56 -12.35 10.18
N VAL A 101 7.46 -12.23 9.39
CA VAL A 101 6.12 -11.74 9.76
C VAL A 101 6.12 -10.82 10.99
N LYS A 102 6.59 -9.59 10.82
CA LYS A 102 6.28 -8.49 11.72
C LYS A 102 6.30 -7.18 10.96
N SER A 103 5.18 -6.71 10.42
CA SER A 103 4.86 -5.28 10.54
C SER A 103 3.53 -5.09 11.27
N LYS A 104 3.60 -5.22 12.60
CA LYS A 104 2.45 -4.97 13.50
C LYS A 104 1.78 -3.61 13.22
N PRO A 105 2.50 -2.52 12.85
CA PRO A 105 1.87 -1.28 12.42
C PRO A 105 0.95 -1.44 11.20
N ILE A 106 1.37 -2.15 10.14
CA ILE A 106 0.53 -2.37 8.95
C ILE A 106 -0.70 -3.17 9.31
N LEU A 107 -0.53 -4.31 10.00
CA LEU A 107 -1.66 -5.17 10.40
C LEU A 107 -2.69 -4.41 11.25
N ARG A 108 -2.22 -3.67 12.26
CA ARG A 108 -3.08 -2.78 13.07
C ARG A 108 -3.82 -1.77 12.19
N LYS A 109 -3.15 -1.09 11.26
CA LYS A 109 -3.83 -0.12 10.38
C LYS A 109 -4.79 -0.78 9.38
N LEU A 110 -4.58 -2.03 8.97
CA LEU A 110 -5.55 -2.78 8.17
C LEU A 110 -6.87 -3.03 8.94
N ALA A 111 -6.84 -3.14 10.27
CA ALA A 111 -8.05 -3.27 11.08
C ALA A 111 -9.01 -2.07 10.99
N LEU A 112 -8.55 -0.90 10.50
CA LEU A 112 -9.43 0.22 10.12
C LEU A 112 -10.52 -0.17 9.11
N PHE A 113 -10.29 -1.21 8.31
CA PHE A 113 -11.20 -1.70 7.27
C PHE A 113 -12.06 -2.89 7.71
N SER A 114 -11.90 -3.38 8.96
CA SER A 114 -12.60 -4.56 9.50
C SER A 114 -14.12 -4.49 9.35
N ASN A 115 -14.71 -3.31 9.55
CA ASN A 115 -16.16 -3.06 9.51
C ASN A 115 -16.57 -2.12 8.36
N ILE A 116 -15.76 -2.01 7.31
CA ILE A 116 -16.01 -1.14 6.14
C ILE A 116 -16.33 -1.99 4.92
N CYS A 117 -17.41 -1.67 4.20
CA CYS A 117 -17.61 -2.19 2.84
C CYS A 117 -16.88 -1.27 1.85
N LEU A 118 -15.79 -1.75 1.26
CA LEU A 118 -15.09 -1.02 0.20
C LEU A 118 -15.87 -1.07 -1.10
N LYS A 119 -15.68 -0.04 -1.93
CA LYS A 119 -16.30 0.08 -3.25
C LYS A 119 -15.23 0.19 -4.33
N ASN A 120 -15.62 -0.24 -5.53
CA ASN A 120 -14.86 0.04 -6.74
C ASN A 120 -15.29 1.41 -7.30
N TYR A 121 -14.30 2.20 -7.69
CA TYR A 121 -14.37 3.51 -8.33
C TYR A 121 -13.50 3.51 -9.58
N ASP A 122 -13.75 4.45 -10.49
CA ASP A 122 -12.98 4.70 -11.71
C ASP A 122 -11.61 5.38 -11.46
N LYS A 123 -11.31 5.71 -10.20
CA LYS A 123 -10.01 6.25 -9.75
C LYS A 123 -9.33 5.28 -8.79
N TYR A 124 -8.02 5.19 -8.87
CA TYR A 124 -7.22 4.19 -8.19
C TYR A 124 -6.18 4.82 -7.27
N MET A 125 -5.95 4.20 -6.12
CA MET A 125 -4.90 4.56 -5.18
C MET A 125 -4.09 3.31 -4.88
N ILE A 126 -2.98 3.12 -5.61
CA ILE A 126 -2.01 2.06 -5.32
C ILE A 126 -1.19 2.51 -4.11
N ILE A 127 -1.10 1.64 -3.11
CA ILE A 127 -0.32 1.88 -1.90
C ILE A 127 0.85 0.90 -1.92
N LEU A 128 2.04 1.45 -2.12
CA LEU A 128 3.32 0.78 -1.98
C LEU A 128 3.89 1.09 -0.60
N ASP A 129 4.76 0.23 -0.09
CA ASP A 129 5.55 0.54 1.11
C ASP A 129 6.94 1.06 0.71
N SER A 130 7.28 2.28 1.14
CA SER A 130 8.63 2.83 0.96
C SER A 130 9.69 2.11 1.80
N ASN A 131 9.27 1.27 2.76
CA ASN A 131 10.17 0.43 3.56
C ASN A 131 10.44 -0.93 2.90
N ARG A 132 9.99 -1.16 1.66
CA ARG A 132 10.14 -2.44 0.94
C ARG A 132 11.57 -2.93 0.78
N TYR A 133 12.56 -2.04 0.79
CA TYR A 133 13.99 -2.33 0.99
C TYR A 133 14.69 -1.11 1.60
N VAL A 134 15.76 -1.36 2.37
CA VAL A 134 16.63 -0.32 2.95
C VAL A 134 18.09 -0.57 2.58
N ASP A 135 18.82 0.49 2.25
CA ASP A 135 20.25 0.42 1.96
C ASP A 135 21.04 0.51 3.28
N VAL A 136 21.10 -0.61 4.00
CA VAL A 136 21.80 -0.76 5.28
C VAL A 136 22.54 -2.08 5.35
N GLU A 137 23.76 -2.06 5.89
CA GLU A 137 24.55 -3.26 6.14
C GLU A 137 23.92 -4.07 7.29
N ILE A 138 23.46 -5.28 6.98
CA ILE A 138 22.81 -6.16 7.94
C ILE A 138 23.87 -6.82 8.83
N ASN A 139 24.07 -6.26 10.02
CA ASN A 139 25.07 -6.75 10.98
C ASN A 139 24.61 -7.97 11.81
N SER A 140 23.47 -8.60 11.48
CA SER A 140 22.93 -9.76 12.21
C SER A 140 22.30 -10.78 11.28
N VAL A 141 22.68 -12.06 11.43
CA VAL A 141 22.11 -13.19 10.66
C VAL A 141 20.61 -13.44 10.89
N ASN A 142 20.02 -12.80 11.91
CA ASN A 142 18.59 -12.88 12.24
C ASN A 142 17.80 -11.65 11.77
N GLN A 143 18.42 -10.73 11.04
CA GLN A 143 17.76 -9.61 10.40
C GLN A 143 17.68 -9.89 8.89
N TYR A 144 16.49 -9.70 8.33
CA TYR A 144 16.27 -9.78 6.89
C TYR A 144 16.02 -8.37 6.38
N ASN A 145 16.88 -7.89 5.48
CA ASN A 145 16.47 -6.79 4.61
C ASN A 145 15.41 -7.37 3.68
N ASN A 146 14.29 -6.68 3.60
CA ASN A 146 13.25 -7.05 2.66
C ASN A 146 13.85 -6.68 1.29
N GLN A 147 14.33 -7.65 0.52
CA GLN A 147 14.99 -7.44 -0.78
C GLN A 147 13.97 -7.60 -1.90
N TYR A 148 12.86 -6.88 -1.78
CA TYR A 148 11.82 -6.84 -2.80
C TYR A 148 11.81 -5.44 -3.43
N GLU A 149 12.18 -5.41 -4.70
CA GLU A 149 12.06 -4.28 -5.61
C GLU A 149 10.78 -4.45 -6.43
N ILE A 150 10.17 -3.35 -6.85
CA ILE A 150 9.01 -3.38 -7.74
C ILE A 150 9.45 -3.87 -9.13
N ALA A 151 8.90 -5.00 -9.58
CA ALA A 151 9.09 -5.50 -10.93
C ALA A 151 8.03 -4.92 -11.90
N GLU A 152 8.21 -5.15 -13.19
CA GLU A 152 7.31 -4.65 -14.25
C GLU A 152 5.87 -5.15 -14.03
N GLU A 153 5.71 -6.41 -13.62
CA GLU A 153 4.42 -7.06 -13.36
C GLU A 153 3.65 -6.55 -12.13
N ASP A 154 4.27 -5.72 -11.28
CA ASP A 154 3.69 -5.27 -10.02
C ASP A 154 2.99 -3.91 -10.11
N LEU A 155 3.14 -3.18 -11.23
CA LEU A 155 2.40 -1.95 -11.49
C LEU A 155 1.68 -1.98 -12.84
N PRO A 156 0.61 -1.18 -13.04
CA PRO A 156 -0.15 -1.20 -14.29
C PRO A 156 0.67 -0.76 -15.51
N GLU A 157 0.73 -1.63 -16.52
CA GLU A 157 1.25 -1.31 -17.86
C GLU A 157 0.46 -0.17 -18.53
N VAL A 158 1.08 0.49 -19.51
CA VAL A 158 0.48 1.59 -20.28
C VAL A 158 -0.81 1.17 -20.99
N GLU A 159 -0.87 -0.06 -21.48
CA GLU A 159 -2.03 -0.72 -22.07
C GLU A 159 -3.22 -0.71 -21.12
N MET A 160 -2.98 -1.06 -19.85
CA MET A 160 -4.00 -1.05 -18.79
C MET A 160 -4.41 0.38 -18.43
N LEU A 161 -3.47 1.31 -18.30
CA LEU A 161 -3.77 2.72 -18.04
C LEU A 161 -4.63 3.33 -19.16
N ASN A 162 -4.32 3.03 -20.42
CA ASN A 162 -5.09 3.45 -21.58
C ASN A 162 -6.50 2.84 -21.61
N PHE A 163 -6.64 1.54 -21.30
CA PHE A 163 -7.95 0.89 -21.16
C PHE A 163 -8.82 1.57 -20.09
N LEU A 164 -8.21 1.98 -18.98
CA LEU A 164 -8.86 2.69 -17.88
C LEU A 164 -9.00 4.22 -18.11
N LYS A 165 -8.52 4.74 -19.24
CA LYS A 165 -8.51 6.18 -19.60
C LYS A 165 -7.74 7.05 -18.59
N ILE A 166 -6.69 6.47 -17.99
CA ILE A 166 -5.78 7.13 -17.07
C ILE A 166 -4.62 7.69 -17.87
N HIS A 167 -4.64 9.00 -18.13
CA HIS A 167 -3.60 9.69 -18.91
C HIS A 167 -2.56 10.40 -18.03
N SER A 168 -2.74 10.38 -16.71
CA SER A 168 -1.76 10.91 -15.75
C SER A 168 -1.77 10.16 -14.43
N VAL A 169 -0.59 10.14 -13.80
CA VAL A 169 -0.31 9.49 -12.52
C VAL A 169 0.27 10.53 -11.56
N LEU A 170 -0.26 10.57 -10.34
CA LEU A 170 0.34 11.30 -9.23
C LEU A 170 1.11 10.32 -8.34
N TYR A 171 2.43 10.35 -8.43
CA TYR A 171 3.31 9.63 -7.51
C TYR A 171 3.60 10.49 -6.28
N VAL A 172 3.45 9.91 -5.09
CA VAL A 172 3.61 10.61 -3.81
C VAL A 172 4.60 9.86 -2.93
N CYS A 173 5.66 10.53 -2.50
CA CYS A 173 6.66 9.97 -1.59
C CYS A 173 7.03 10.92 -0.45
N ASP A 174 7.77 10.43 0.54
CA ASP A 174 8.28 11.29 1.63
C ASP A 174 9.53 12.08 1.23
N GLU A 175 10.53 11.39 0.69
CA GLU A 175 11.86 11.95 0.48
C GLU A 175 12.25 11.92 -1.00
N ASN A 176 12.71 10.77 -1.49
CA ASN A 176 13.17 10.56 -2.85
C ASN A 176 12.35 9.43 -3.47
N ILE A 177 12.24 9.46 -4.80
CA ILE A 177 11.75 8.32 -5.58
C ILE A 177 12.82 7.24 -5.44
N LYS A 178 12.41 6.01 -5.10
CA LYS A 178 13.33 4.85 -5.13
C LYS A 178 13.70 4.50 -6.57
N GLU A 179 14.78 3.74 -6.75
CA GLU A 179 15.32 3.41 -8.07
C GLU A 179 14.30 2.61 -8.90
N ASP A 180 13.77 1.52 -8.32
CA ASP A 180 12.72 0.68 -8.91
C ASP A 180 11.49 1.49 -9.37
N ALA A 181 10.94 2.31 -8.49
CA ALA A 181 9.79 3.17 -8.80
C ALA A 181 10.15 4.23 -9.86
N LYS A 182 11.40 4.72 -9.89
CA LYS A 182 11.83 5.72 -10.87
C LYS A 182 11.84 5.12 -12.29
N GLU A 183 12.29 3.88 -12.46
CA GLU A 183 12.28 3.21 -13.77
C GLU A 183 10.86 3.12 -14.33
N TYR A 184 9.90 2.65 -13.52
CA TYR A 184 8.48 2.63 -13.91
C TYR A 184 7.94 4.04 -14.28
N LEU A 185 8.27 5.07 -13.49
CA LEU A 185 7.84 6.45 -13.78
C LEU A 185 8.49 7.02 -15.03
N ASP A 186 9.71 6.61 -15.39
CA ASP A 186 10.37 7.02 -16.62
C ASP A 186 9.83 6.25 -17.85
N TYR A 187 9.49 4.95 -17.69
CA TYR A 187 8.71 4.17 -18.67
C TYR A 187 7.34 4.82 -18.98
N LEU A 188 6.60 5.25 -17.95
CA LEU A 188 5.32 5.96 -18.14
C LEU A 188 5.48 7.24 -18.97
N LYS A 189 6.50 8.06 -18.68
CA LYS A 189 6.79 9.30 -19.44
C LYS A 189 7.16 8.99 -20.88
N ALA A 190 8.00 7.98 -21.12
CA ALA A 190 8.40 7.56 -22.47
C ALA A 190 7.19 7.14 -23.33
N ASN A 191 6.15 6.62 -22.69
CA ASN A 191 4.88 6.23 -23.31
C ASN A 191 3.78 7.32 -23.24
N ASN A 192 4.16 8.58 -23.00
CA ASN A 192 3.27 9.75 -22.98
C ASN A 192 2.20 9.77 -21.87
N ILE A 193 2.38 8.98 -20.80
CA ILE A 193 1.58 9.12 -19.57
C ILE A 193 2.15 10.27 -18.72
N GLY A 194 1.30 11.22 -18.34
CA GLY A 194 1.72 12.39 -17.57
C GLY A 194 2.06 12.06 -16.12
N VAL A 195 3.34 12.10 -15.75
CA VAL A 195 3.78 11.81 -14.37
C VAL A 195 3.98 13.09 -13.56
N ASN A 196 3.24 13.23 -12.47
CA ASN A 196 3.41 14.27 -11.47
C ASN A 196 4.00 13.66 -10.18
N VAL A 197 4.92 14.36 -9.52
CA VAL A 197 5.56 13.91 -8.29
C VAL A 197 5.29 14.91 -7.16
N SER A 198 4.78 14.42 -6.04
CA SER A 198 4.53 15.23 -4.83
C SER A 198 5.28 14.67 -3.63
N LYS A 199 5.87 15.56 -2.82
CA LYS A 199 6.61 15.20 -1.61
C LYS A 199 5.82 15.57 -0.36
N LEU A 200 5.60 14.60 0.53
CA LEU A 200 4.74 14.78 1.72
C LEU A 200 5.40 15.46 2.91
N LYS A 201 6.73 15.66 2.89
CA LYS A 201 7.55 16.07 4.05
C LYS A 201 6.90 17.06 5.01
N GLU A 202 6.88 16.70 6.29
CA GLU A 202 6.64 17.64 7.37
C GLU A 202 7.74 18.70 7.42
N LYS A 203 7.38 19.92 7.83
CA LYS A 203 8.38 20.83 8.37
C LYS A 203 8.89 20.19 9.66
N ARG A 204 10.13 19.70 9.66
CA ARG A 204 10.86 19.47 10.91
C ARG A 204 11.04 20.85 11.55
N ASN A 205 10.39 21.07 12.69
CA ASN A 205 10.76 22.12 13.63
C ASN A 205 11.97 21.66 14.44
#